data_AF-A0A497P6F3-F1
#
_entry.id   AF-A0A497P6F3-F1
#
_cell.length_a   1.000
_cell.length_b   1.000
_cell.length_c   1.000
_cell.angle_alpha   90.00
_cell.angle_beta   90.00
_cell.angle_gamma   90.00
#
_symmetry.space_group_name_H-M   'P 1'
#
loop_
_entity.id
_entity.type
_entity.pdbx_description
1 polymer ?
#
loop_
_entity_poly.entity_id
_entity_poly.type
_entity_poly.pdbx_seq_one_letter_code
_entity_poly.pdbx_strand_id
1 'polypeptide(L)'
;IELLGLKWEQCYGTDDEKNSLTHIKWEDMPSPPNKPHNKRGKMTGREVMQYVGTDIFRNMHQEVWTSATINRIKKDGSKFAVITDCRFPNEVEAVQNAGGKVVRFTRCPFPKDSHSSEIALDEDKFDWLKFDAVIDNKIATISDTNGMFYRTLEDWGWFSGIAMPEESKQKETV
;
A
#
# COMPACT_ATOMS: atom_id res chain seq x y z
N ILE A 1 -4.34 -8.06 -13.14
CA ILE A 1 -5.57 -7.37 -13.58
C ILE A 1 -6.04 -7.97 -14.89
N GLU A 2 -5.26 -7.83 -15.97
CA GLU A 2 -5.58 -8.43 -17.28
C GLU A 2 -5.76 -9.95 -17.20
N LEU A 3 -4.88 -10.65 -16.49
CA LEU A 3 -4.97 -12.10 -16.28
C LEU A 3 -6.31 -12.54 -15.64
N LEU A 4 -6.91 -11.68 -14.82
CA LEU A 4 -8.19 -11.95 -14.14
C LEU A 4 -9.37 -11.27 -14.82
N GLY A 5 -9.17 -10.62 -15.98
CA GLY A 5 -10.22 -9.89 -16.69
C GLY A 5 -10.88 -8.77 -15.87
N LEU A 6 -10.15 -8.16 -14.93
CA LEU A 6 -10.63 -7.05 -14.12
C LEU A 6 -10.39 -5.71 -14.82
N LYS A 7 -11.24 -4.71 -14.56
CA LYS A 7 -11.01 -3.34 -15.04
C LYS A 7 -10.02 -2.60 -14.12
N TRP A 8 -9.35 -1.59 -14.66
CA TRP A 8 -8.38 -0.80 -13.90
C TRP A 8 -9.02 -0.12 -12.69
N GLU A 9 -10.21 0.45 -12.86
CA GLU A 9 -10.95 1.19 -11.83
C GLU A 9 -11.36 0.28 -10.67
N GLN A 10 -11.64 -0.99 -10.96
CA GLN A 10 -11.98 -2.00 -9.96
C GLN A 10 -10.81 -2.36 -9.05
N CYS A 11 -9.58 -2.05 -9.47
CA CYS A 11 -8.36 -2.33 -8.72
C CYS A 11 -7.76 -1.06 -8.10
N TYR A 12 -7.79 0.05 -8.82
CA TYR A 12 -7.07 1.28 -8.47
C TYR A 12 -7.93 2.54 -8.39
N GLY A 13 -9.23 2.45 -8.70
CA GLY A 13 -10.16 3.58 -8.66
C GLY A 13 -10.59 4.01 -7.26
N THR A 14 -11.71 4.70 -7.22
CA THR A 14 -12.43 5.13 -6.01
C THR A 14 -12.85 3.94 -5.14
N ASP A 15 -13.27 4.22 -3.90
CA ASP A 15 -13.79 3.17 -3.01
C ASP A 15 -15.00 2.45 -3.62
N ASP A 16 -15.93 3.19 -4.21
CA ASP A 16 -17.12 2.64 -4.87
C ASP A 16 -16.75 1.76 -6.08
N GLU A 17 -15.81 2.19 -6.91
CA GLU A 17 -15.35 1.42 -8.07
C GLU A 17 -14.69 0.10 -7.65
N LYS A 18 -13.86 0.13 -6.61
CA LYS A 18 -13.24 -1.06 -6.02
C LYS A 18 -14.27 -2.02 -5.42
N ASN A 19 -15.37 -1.49 -4.92
CA ASN A 19 -16.49 -2.28 -4.37
C ASN A 19 -17.52 -2.70 -5.43
N SER A 20 -17.30 -2.39 -6.71
CA SER A 20 -18.17 -2.87 -7.80
C SER A 20 -17.98 -4.36 -8.09
N LEU A 21 -19.07 -5.04 -8.48
CA LEU A 21 -19.06 -6.48 -8.78
C LEU A 21 -18.26 -6.81 -10.05
N THR A 22 -17.55 -7.93 -9.99
CA THR A 22 -16.81 -8.52 -11.12
C THR A 22 -17.59 -9.68 -11.74
N HIS A 23 -17.03 -10.31 -12.77
CA HIS A 23 -17.58 -11.55 -13.32
C HIS A 23 -17.18 -12.79 -12.51
N ILE A 24 -16.18 -12.66 -11.63
CA ILE A 24 -15.62 -13.74 -10.82
C ILE A 24 -16.53 -13.99 -9.62
N LYS A 25 -16.76 -15.24 -9.27
CA LYS A 25 -17.62 -15.63 -8.15
C LYS A 25 -16.86 -16.28 -7.02
N TRP A 26 -17.40 -16.14 -5.81
CA TRP A 26 -16.88 -16.80 -4.63
C TRP A 26 -16.90 -18.33 -4.78
N GLU A 27 -17.92 -18.92 -5.41
CA GLU A 27 -17.98 -20.39 -5.56
C GLU A 27 -16.86 -20.98 -6.41
N ASP A 28 -16.28 -20.17 -7.29
CA ASP A 28 -15.22 -20.59 -8.21
C ASP A 28 -13.81 -20.44 -7.60
N MET A 29 -13.70 -19.85 -6.40
CA MET A 29 -12.42 -19.64 -5.73
C MET A 29 -11.90 -20.91 -5.03
N PRO A 30 -10.61 -21.24 -5.17
CA PRO A 30 -10.03 -22.37 -4.46
C PRO A 30 -9.92 -22.04 -2.97
N SER A 31 -10.43 -22.90 -2.10
CA SER A 31 -10.25 -22.77 -0.65
C SER A 31 -9.68 -24.05 -0.04
N PRO A 32 -8.82 -23.93 1.00
CA PRO A 32 -8.38 -25.10 1.76
C PRO A 32 -9.58 -25.77 2.43
N PRO A 33 -9.64 -27.12 2.48
CA PRO A 33 -10.74 -27.84 3.14
C PRO A 33 -10.95 -27.40 4.61
N ASN A 34 -9.87 -26.98 5.27
CA ASN A 34 -9.87 -26.57 6.67
C ASN A 34 -10.17 -25.07 6.88
N LYS A 35 -10.31 -24.28 5.80
CA LYS A 35 -10.64 -22.85 5.85
C LYS A 35 -11.52 -22.46 4.65
N PRO A 36 -12.73 -23.04 4.51
CA PRO A 36 -13.63 -22.69 3.43
C PRO A 36 -14.14 -21.26 3.60
N HIS A 37 -14.29 -20.53 2.49
CA HIS A 37 -15.04 -19.28 2.51
C HIS A 37 -16.54 -19.57 2.41
N ASN A 38 -17.32 -18.85 3.22
CA ASN A 38 -18.78 -19.01 3.29
C ASN A 38 -19.53 -18.01 2.41
N LYS A 39 -18.81 -17.15 1.68
CA LYS A 39 -19.39 -16.19 0.76
C LYS A 39 -19.86 -16.86 -0.55
N ARG A 40 -20.85 -16.24 -1.18
CA ARG A 40 -21.52 -16.70 -2.40
C ARG A 40 -21.78 -15.53 -3.33
N GLY A 41 -21.91 -15.80 -4.62
CA GLY A 41 -22.15 -14.81 -5.66
C GLY A 41 -20.88 -14.13 -6.17
N LYS A 42 -21.08 -13.09 -6.97
CA LYS A 42 -20.01 -12.31 -7.60
C LYS A 42 -19.17 -11.58 -6.54
N MET A 43 -17.86 -11.60 -6.73
CA MET A 43 -16.90 -10.89 -5.90
C MET A 43 -16.77 -9.43 -6.35
N THR A 44 -16.50 -8.51 -5.43
CA THR A 44 -16.07 -7.16 -5.78
C THR A 44 -14.61 -7.15 -6.27
N GLY A 45 -14.18 -6.09 -6.96
CA GLY A 45 -12.77 -5.93 -7.37
C GLY A 45 -11.80 -6.04 -6.19
N ARG A 46 -12.13 -5.38 -5.08
CA ARG A 46 -11.41 -5.46 -3.81
C ARG A 46 -11.33 -6.89 -3.29
N GLU A 47 -12.45 -7.60 -3.24
CA GLU A 47 -12.49 -8.98 -2.75
C GLU A 47 -11.60 -9.90 -3.59
N VAL A 48 -11.64 -9.79 -4.92
CA VAL A 48 -10.77 -10.60 -5.80
C VAL A 48 -9.30 -10.31 -5.51
N MET A 49 -8.91 -9.04 -5.42
CA MET A 49 -7.52 -8.65 -5.16
C MET A 49 -7.04 -9.12 -3.79
N GLN A 50 -7.85 -8.94 -2.74
CA GLN A 50 -7.51 -9.36 -1.39
C GLN A 50 -7.36 -10.88 -1.29
N TYR A 51 -8.31 -11.64 -1.85
CA TYR A 51 -8.31 -13.10 -1.78
C TYR A 51 -7.16 -13.72 -2.58
N VAL A 52 -7.03 -13.35 -3.87
CA VAL A 52 -5.94 -13.86 -4.71
C VAL A 52 -4.58 -13.42 -4.16
N GLY A 53 -4.49 -12.16 -3.75
CA GLY A 53 -3.26 -11.57 -3.25
C GLY A 53 -2.77 -12.19 -1.94
N THR A 54 -3.68 -12.36 -0.99
CA THR A 54 -3.37 -12.71 0.40
C THR A 54 -3.67 -14.18 0.68
N ASP A 55 -4.92 -14.62 0.50
CA ASP A 55 -5.31 -15.98 0.87
C ASP A 55 -4.74 -17.05 -0.07
N ILE A 56 -4.46 -16.72 -1.33
CA ILE A 56 -3.83 -17.66 -2.27
C ILE A 56 -2.31 -17.45 -2.32
N PHE A 57 -1.82 -16.34 -2.87
CA PHE A 57 -0.41 -16.22 -3.22
C PHE A 57 0.51 -16.14 -2.00
N ARG A 58 0.15 -15.38 -0.96
CA ARG A 58 0.97 -15.36 0.28
C ARG A 58 0.92 -16.69 1.02
N ASN A 59 -0.20 -17.41 0.97
CA ASN A 59 -0.29 -18.74 1.56
C ASN A 59 0.60 -19.77 0.82
N MET A 60 0.75 -19.63 -0.50
CA MET A 60 1.67 -20.44 -1.29
C MET A 60 3.14 -20.06 -1.07
N HIS A 61 3.43 -18.76 -1.01
CA HIS A 61 4.78 -18.22 -0.83
C HIS A 61 4.69 -16.86 -0.13
N GLN A 62 4.99 -16.84 1.17
CA GLN A 62 4.80 -15.68 2.04
C GLN A 62 5.51 -14.41 1.51
N GLU A 63 6.67 -14.59 0.87
CA GLU A 63 7.52 -13.53 0.33
C GLU A 63 7.27 -13.24 -1.16
N VAL A 64 6.11 -13.63 -1.72
CA VAL A 64 5.87 -13.56 -3.18
C VAL A 64 5.93 -12.13 -3.69
N TRP A 65 5.31 -11.20 -2.97
CA TRP A 65 5.25 -9.79 -3.35
C TRP A 65 6.55 -9.04 -3.06
N THR A 66 7.18 -9.33 -1.92
CA THR A 66 8.47 -8.74 -1.53
C THR A 66 9.56 -9.15 -2.50
N SER A 67 9.71 -10.46 -2.75
CA SER A 67 10.71 -11.00 -3.68
C SER A 67 10.51 -10.48 -5.09
N ALA A 68 9.26 -10.49 -5.59
CA ALA A 68 8.95 -9.98 -6.93
C ALA A 68 9.29 -8.48 -7.07
N THR A 69 8.92 -7.66 -6.07
CA THR A 69 9.16 -6.21 -6.08
C THR A 69 10.65 -5.88 -6.03
N ILE A 70 11.39 -6.47 -5.10
CA ILE A 70 12.83 -6.22 -4.97
C ILE A 70 13.60 -6.71 -6.21
N ASN A 71 13.24 -7.88 -6.75
CA ASN A 71 13.86 -8.38 -7.98
C ASN A 71 13.58 -7.45 -9.17
N ARG A 72 12.36 -6.91 -9.26
CA ARG A 72 12.00 -5.93 -10.30
C ARG A 72 12.84 -4.66 -10.18
N ILE A 73 12.98 -4.08 -8.99
CA ILE A 73 13.79 -2.88 -8.76
C ILE A 73 15.25 -3.12 -9.14
N LYS A 74 15.83 -4.24 -8.69
CA LYS A 74 17.22 -4.62 -9.04
C LYS A 74 17.42 -4.79 -10.54
N LYS A 75 16.44 -5.39 -11.23
CA LYS A 75 16.48 -5.61 -12.68
C LYS A 75 16.32 -4.31 -13.47
N ASP A 76 15.47 -3.39 -13.00
CA ASP A 76 15.27 -2.08 -13.63
C ASP A 76 16.52 -1.21 -13.50
N GLY A 77 17.31 -1.40 -12.43
CA GLY A 77 18.52 -0.61 -12.18
C GLY A 77 18.21 0.85 -11.89
N SER A 78 17.00 1.14 -11.38
CA SER A 78 16.55 2.50 -11.08
C SER A 78 17.49 3.15 -10.06
N LYS A 79 17.84 4.42 -10.26
CA LYS A 79 18.59 5.20 -9.26
C LYS A 79 17.79 5.38 -7.95
N PHE A 80 16.47 5.39 -8.08
CA PHE A 80 15.53 5.56 -6.99
C PHE A 80 14.25 4.80 -7.34
N ALA A 81 13.69 4.10 -6.36
CA ALA A 81 12.44 3.36 -6.51
C ALA A 81 11.49 3.73 -5.37
N VAL A 82 10.22 3.99 -5.72
CA VAL A 82 9.16 4.30 -4.75
C VAL A 82 8.22 3.12 -4.69
N ILE A 83 8.00 2.59 -3.48
CA ILE A 83 7.04 1.52 -3.21
C ILE A 83 5.89 2.14 -2.42
N THR A 84 4.71 2.23 -3.03
CA THR A 84 3.56 2.92 -2.44
C THR A 84 2.59 1.99 -1.70
N ASP A 85 2.73 0.68 -1.87
CA ASP A 85 1.74 -0.31 -1.39
C ASP A 85 2.40 -1.32 -0.43
N CYS A 86 2.89 -0.82 0.71
CA CYS A 86 3.42 -1.64 1.80
C CYS A 86 2.33 -1.87 2.85
N ARG A 87 1.90 -3.13 3.02
CA ARG A 87 0.72 -3.53 3.79
C ARG A 87 1.02 -4.51 4.91
N PHE A 88 2.14 -5.23 4.85
CA PHE A 88 2.45 -6.28 5.82
C PHE A 88 3.85 -6.11 6.47
N PRO A 89 4.04 -6.59 7.71
CA PRO A 89 5.32 -6.49 8.42
C PRO A 89 6.52 -7.03 7.63
N ASN A 90 6.36 -8.17 6.94
CA ASN A 90 7.45 -8.76 6.14
C ASN A 90 7.88 -7.87 4.97
N GLU A 91 6.99 -7.01 4.48
CA GLU A 91 7.32 -6.04 3.42
C GLU A 91 8.17 -4.90 3.94
N VAL A 92 7.88 -4.42 5.16
CA VAL A 92 8.69 -3.41 5.86
C VAL A 92 10.12 -3.94 5.99
N GLU A 93 10.26 -5.14 6.55
CA GLU A 93 11.55 -5.79 6.75
C GLU A 93 12.28 -6.05 5.42
N ALA A 94 11.58 -6.54 4.39
CA ALA A 94 12.19 -6.81 3.09
C ALA A 94 12.72 -5.55 2.41
N VAL A 95 12.01 -4.42 2.51
CA VAL A 95 12.46 -3.13 1.96
C VAL A 95 13.68 -2.62 2.71
N GLN A 96 13.66 -2.65 4.04
CA GLN A 96 14.78 -2.22 4.87
C GLN A 96 16.03 -3.09 4.65
N ASN A 97 15.86 -4.41 4.56
CA ASN A 97 16.94 -5.35 4.24
C ASN A 97 17.55 -5.12 2.85
N ALA A 98 16.79 -4.54 1.92
CA ALA A 98 17.28 -4.14 0.60
C ALA A 98 17.98 -2.75 0.60
N GLY A 99 18.13 -2.12 1.76
CA GLY A 99 18.71 -0.77 1.91
C GLY A 99 17.72 0.37 1.70
N GLY A 100 16.42 0.06 1.58
CA GLY A 100 15.35 1.04 1.48
C GLY A 100 14.97 1.64 2.83
N LYS A 101 14.08 2.62 2.79
CA LYS A 101 13.47 3.27 3.96
C LYS A 101 11.95 3.16 3.89
N VAL A 102 11.29 2.95 5.02
CA VAL A 102 9.83 2.81 5.10
C VAL A 102 9.25 3.91 5.98
N VAL A 103 8.30 4.66 5.42
CA VAL A 103 7.60 5.75 6.11
C VAL A 103 6.14 5.39 6.34
N ARG A 104 5.67 5.54 7.58
CA ARG A 104 4.25 5.39 7.93
C ARG A 104 3.59 6.76 7.98
N PHE A 105 2.51 6.93 7.22
CA PHE A 105 1.58 8.04 7.37
C PHE A 105 0.41 7.61 8.26
N THR A 106 -0.03 8.47 9.19
CA THR A 106 -1.02 8.11 10.22
C THR A 106 -2.48 8.38 9.82
N ARG A 107 -2.73 9.10 8.72
CA ARG A 107 -4.08 9.37 8.24
C ARG A 107 -4.78 8.08 7.82
N CYS A 108 -5.92 7.79 8.44
CA CYS A 108 -6.76 6.64 8.12
C CYS A 108 -8.17 7.10 7.70
N PRO A 109 -8.44 7.23 6.38
CA PRO A 109 -9.77 7.64 5.89
C PRO A 109 -10.82 6.52 6.02
N PHE A 110 -10.40 5.26 6.19
CA PHE A 110 -11.29 4.09 6.20
C PHE A 110 -11.07 3.21 7.46
N PRO A 111 -11.41 3.70 8.67
CA PRO A 111 -11.07 3.03 9.94
C PRO A 111 -11.84 1.74 10.23
N LYS A 112 -12.78 1.34 9.37
CA LYS A 112 -13.66 0.18 9.57
C LYS A 112 -13.24 -1.05 8.78
N ASP A 113 -12.23 -0.96 7.92
CA ASP A 113 -11.76 -2.13 7.20
C ASP A 113 -11.01 -3.07 8.17
N SER A 114 -11.36 -4.34 8.15
CA SER A 114 -10.81 -5.37 9.04
C SER A 114 -10.03 -6.45 8.31
N HIS A 115 -9.87 -6.32 6.99
CA HIS A 115 -9.03 -7.24 6.24
C HIS A 115 -7.57 -7.10 6.68
N SER A 116 -6.83 -8.21 6.74
CA SER A 116 -5.44 -8.22 7.22
C SER A 116 -4.53 -7.27 6.42
N SER A 117 -4.78 -7.11 5.12
CA SER A 117 -4.06 -6.18 4.25
C SER A 117 -4.28 -4.69 4.55
N GLU A 118 -5.29 -4.35 5.35
CA GLU A 118 -5.55 -2.96 5.75
C GLU A 118 -5.04 -2.67 7.16
N ILE A 119 -5.00 -3.68 8.04
CA ILE A 119 -4.75 -3.47 9.47
C ILE A 119 -3.43 -4.06 9.98
N ALA A 120 -2.69 -4.84 9.19
CA ALA A 120 -1.51 -5.58 9.67
C ALA A 120 -0.36 -4.66 10.15
N LEU A 121 -0.40 -3.37 9.83
CA LEU A 121 0.58 -2.36 10.23
C LEU A 121 -0.02 -1.31 11.19
N ASP A 122 -1.18 -1.57 11.77
CA ASP A 122 -1.76 -0.72 12.80
C ASP A 122 -0.94 -0.80 14.10
N GLU A 123 -1.00 0.28 14.89
CA GLU A 123 -0.18 0.49 16.09
C GLU A 123 -0.38 -0.62 17.14
N ASP A 124 -1.56 -1.24 17.18
CA ASP A 124 -1.89 -2.36 18.08
C ASP A 124 -1.33 -3.72 17.61
N LYS A 125 -0.84 -3.82 16.38
CA LYS A 125 -0.38 -5.08 15.74
C LYS A 125 1.07 -5.05 15.28
N PHE A 126 1.61 -3.86 15.04
CA PHE A 126 2.97 -3.67 14.58
C PHE A 126 3.64 -2.54 15.36
N ASP A 127 4.84 -2.80 15.84
CA ASP A 127 5.65 -1.80 16.53
C ASP A 127 6.07 -0.70 15.56
N TRP A 128 5.47 0.48 15.70
CA TRP A 128 5.75 1.62 14.83
C TRP A 128 7.18 2.16 14.96
N LEU A 129 7.93 1.80 15.99
CA LEU A 129 9.37 2.10 16.09
C LEU A 129 10.21 1.34 15.06
N LYS A 130 9.64 0.32 14.41
CA LYS A 130 10.30 -0.41 13.31
C LYS A 130 10.22 0.34 11.98
N PHE A 131 9.40 1.37 11.85
CA PHE A 131 9.45 2.26 10.68
C PHE A 131 10.66 3.20 10.76
N ASP A 132 11.20 3.58 9.61
CA ASP A 132 12.30 4.56 9.57
C ASP A 132 11.81 5.98 9.87
N ALA A 133 10.53 6.26 9.61
CA ALA A 133 9.85 7.47 10.05
C ALA A 133 8.34 7.26 10.17
N VAL A 134 7.72 8.00 11.09
CA VAL A 134 6.26 8.11 11.23
C VAL A 134 5.88 9.57 11.07
N ILE A 135 5.03 9.87 10.08
CA ILE A 135 4.56 11.22 9.78
C ILE A 135 3.09 11.32 10.20
N ASP A 136 2.83 12.13 11.23
CA ASP A 136 1.47 12.37 11.67
C ASP A 136 0.72 13.36 10.75
N ASN A 137 -0.04 12.84 9.81
CA ASN A 137 -0.79 13.63 8.84
C ASN A 137 -2.32 13.50 8.99
N LYS A 138 -2.82 13.10 10.17
CA LYS A 138 -4.26 12.92 10.45
C LYS A 138 -5.09 14.14 10.06
N ILE A 139 -4.63 15.35 10.41
CA ILE A 139 -5.33 16.62 10.16
C ILE A 139 -4.54 17.60 9.28
N ALA A 140 -3.36 17.22 8.80
CA ALA A 140 -2.47 18.09 8.02
C ALA A 140 -3.02 18.38 6.61
N THR A 141 -2.67 19.52 6.01
CA THR A 141 -2.92 19.70 4.57
C THR A 141 -1.97 18.85 3.74
N ILE A 142 -2.21 18.75 2.42
CA ILE A 142 -1.25 18.10 1.51
C ILE A 142 0.09 18.85 1.54
N SER A 143 0.06 20.18 1.58
CA SER A 143 1.27 21.01 1.65
C SER A 143 2.07 20.71 2.91
N ASP A 144 1.42 20.69 4.07
CA ASP A 144 2.08 20.39 5.36
C ASP A 144 2.62 18.96 5.37
N THR A 145 1.87 17.99 4.82
CA THR A 145 2.32 16.60 4.71
C THR A 145 3.57 16.49 3.85
N ASN A 146 3.61 17.18 2.72
CA ASN A 146 4.78 17.23 1.85
C ASN A 146 5.97 17.88 2.53
N GLY A 147 5.75 18.97 3.27
CA GLY A 147 6.80 19.65 4.04
C GLY A 147 7.39 18.76 5.14
N MET A 148 6.55 18.00 5.87
CA MET A 148 7.02 17.03 6.86
C MET A 148 7.84 15.90 6.20
N PHE A 149 7.35 15.35 5.09
CA PHE A 149 8.06 14.28 4.39
C PHE A 149 9.38 14.76 3.79
N TYR A 150 9.41 15.97 3.22
CA TYR A 150 10.62 16.56 2.68
C TYR A 150 11.71 16.71 3.76
N ARG A 151 11.36 17.19 4.96
CA ARG A 151 12.31 17.27 6.09
C ARG A 151 12.86 15.90 6.47
N THR A 152 12.01 14.86 6.51
CA THR A 152 12.47 13.48 6.74
C THR A 152 13.51 13.04 5.70
N LEU A 153 13.29 13.39 4.43
CA LEU A 153 14.21 13.06 3.35
C LEU A 153 15.54 13.84 3.43
N GLU A 154 15.49 15.10 3.88
CA GLU A 154 16.70 15.90 4.18
C GLU A 154 17.51 15.31 5.33
N ASP A 155 16.84 14.90 6.41
CA ASP A 155 17.48 14.28 7.58
C ASP A 155 18.21 12.98 7.21
N TRP A 156 17.70 12.25 6.21
CA TRP A 156 18.37 11.07 5.65
C TRP A 156 19.49 11.40 4.65
N GLY A 157 19.68 12.68 4.32
CA GLY A 157 20.66 13.15 3.35
C GLY A 157 20.30 12.83 1.89
N TRP A 158 19.07 12.36 1.62
CA TRP A 158 18.65 11.94 0.28
C TRP A 158 18.42 13.10 -0.69
N PHE A 159 18.20 14.31 -0.17
CA PHE A 159 17.86 15.50 -0.97
C PHE A 159 18.75 16.72 -0.69
N SER A 160 19.93 16.52 -0.11
CA SER A 160 20.89 17.62 0.08
C SER A 160 21.24 18.29 -1.27
N GLY A 161 20.76 19.52 -1.49
CA GLY A 161 21.10 20.35 -2.65
C GLY A 161 19.95 20.78 -3.58
N ILE A 162 18.69 20.45 -3.30
CA ILE A 162 17.54 20.99 -4.05
C ILE A 162 16.92 22.16 -3.27
N ALA A 163 16.85 23.34 -3.87
CA ALA A 163 16.16 24.48 -3.27
C ALA A 163 14.66 24.19 -3.17
N MET A 164 14.06 24.49 -2.02
CA MET A 164 12.61 24.42 -1.82
C MET A 164 11.88 25.17 -2.94
N PRO A 165 10.85 24.59 -3.58
CA PRO A 165 9.93 25.37 -4.41
C PRO A 165 9.27 26.43 -3.52
N GLU A 166 9.36 27.71 -3.91
CA GLU A 166 8.68 28.79 -3.17
C GLU A 166 7.18 28.48 -3.07
N GLU A 167 6.61 28.69 -1.87
CA GLU A 167 5.18 28.61 -1.64
C GLU A 167 4.44 29.49 -2.65
N SER A 168 3.61 28.88 -3.50
CA SER A 168 2.74 29.62 -4.40
C SER A 168 1.74 30.40 -3.55
N LYS A 169 2.00 31.70 -3.33
CA LYS A 169 1.02 32.61 -2.77
C LYS A 169 -0.24 32.52 -3.62
N GLN A 170 -1.30 31.95 -3.07
CA GLN A 170 -2.63 32.04 -3.66
C GLN A 170 -2.94 33.53 -3.83
N LYS A 171 -3.06 33.98 -5.08
CA LYS A 171 -3.59 35.30 -5.37
C LYS A 171 -5.06 35.28 -4.98
N GLU A 172 -5.37 35.81 -3.81
CA GLU A 172 -6.70 36.32 -3.51
C GLU A 172 -7.06 37.31 -4.63
N THR A 173 -7.99 36.90 -5.48
CA THR A 173 -8.63 37.82 -6.43
C THR A 173 -9.98 38.13 -5.83
N VAL A 174 -10.12 39.38 -5.41
CA VAL A 174 -11.34 40.05 -4.93
C VAL A 174 -12.43 40.02 -5.99
#